data_AF-A0AAV6JS85-F1
#
_entry.id   AF-A0AAV6JS85-F1
#
_cell.length_a   1.000
_cell.length_b   1.000
_cell.length_c   1.000
_cell.angle_alpha   90.00
_cell.angle_beta   90.00
_cell.angle_gamma   90.00
#
_symmetry.space_group_name_H-M   'P 1'
#
loop_
_entity.id
_entity.type
_entity.pdbx_description
1 polymer ?
#
loop_
_entity_poly.entity_id
_entity_poly.type
_entity_poly.pdbx_seq_one_letter_code
_entity_poly.pdbx_strand_id
1 'polypeptide(L)'
;MEDVLLFLQLLNQASTCFTGENQTIKWAMRLRVALYIAEALDYCRAEGHPLYNDLSAYGVLFDENGDPRLSCFGLMENTRDGVGMLEYNRNGMITPESVVFSFGTLLLDLLSGKHIPPNHALDMIRGKNILPLMDSHLEGNFSTEEATVVSDLASHCLQYEPRERPSTKDLVATLAPLQNEADVPSYVLLGIPKHEEAPPKPQPPLSPMADACSRMDLTAIHQILVMTHYRDDEGTNELSFQEWTQQMRDMLDARKRGDLAFRDKDFKNAIDCYSQFVDVGNMVSPTVFARRSLCFLLCDQPDSALRDAMQAQCVYPDWSTAFYMQSVALAKLEMHKDAADMLSEASALEEKRLRGCRGP
;
A
#
# COMPACT_ATOMS: atom_id res chain seq x y z
N MET A 1 -17.35 -2.40 -2.34
CA MET A 1 -17.36 -2.19 -0.86
C MET A 1 -16.94 -3.45 -0.09
N GLU A 2 -16.54 -4.52 -0.79
CA GLU A 2 -15.78 -5.66 -0.25
C GLU A 2 -14.25 -5.45 -0.41
N ASP A 3 -13.83 -4.24 -0.80
CA ASP A 3 -12.51 -3.94 -1.39
C ASP A 3 -11.49 -3.31 -0.43
N VAL A 4 -11.86 -3.08 0.83
CA VAL A 4 -10.97 -2.47 1.82
C VAL A 4 -10.02 -3.50 2.46
N LEU A 5 -10.35 -4.79 2.32
CA LEU A 5 -9.59 -5.95 2.82
C LEU A 5 -8.31 -6.22 2.02
N LEU A 6 -8.44 -6.08 0.71
CA LEU A 6 -7.35 -6.21 -0.23
C LEU A 6 -6.26 -5.17 0.07
N PHE A 7 -6.69 -3.94 0.32
CA PHE A 7 -5.83 -2.79 0.56
C PHE A 7 -4.73 -3.04 1.63
N LEU A 8 -4.97 -3.89 2.63
CA LEU A 8 -4.08 -4.11 3.78
C LEU A 8 -3.10 -5.27 3.65
N GLN A 9 -3.48 -6.37 2.99
CA GLN A 9 -2.56 -7.46 2.71
C GLN A 9 -1.48 -7.04 1.69
N LEU A 10 -1.72 -5.94 0.97
CA LEU A 10 -1.04 -5.66 -0.29
C LEU A 10 -0.07 -4.52 -0.31
N LEU A 11 -0.22 -3.58 0.60
CA LEU A 11 0.89 -2.74 1.00
C LEU A 11 2.00 -3.59 1.66
N ASN A 12 1.64 -4.60 2.47
CA ASN A 12 2.65 -5.43 3.13
C ASN A 12 3.35 -6.37 2.13
N GLN A 13 2.59 -7.04 1.23
CA GLN A 13 3.16 -7.95 0.23
C GLN A 13 3.89 -7.22 -0.92
N ALA A 14 3.37 -6.08 -1.42
CA ALA A 14 4.04 -5.33 -2.50
C ALA A 14 5.37 -4.71 -2.03
N SER A 15 5.44 -4.21 -0.78
CA SER A 15 6.71 -3.77 -0.19
C SER A 15 7.69 -4.94 0.02
N THR A 16 7.25 -6.12 0.47
CA THR A 16 8.18 -7.28 0.57
C THR A 16 8.59 -7.88 -0.78
N CYS A 17 7.74 -7.82 -1.81
CA CYS A 17 8.03 -8.42 -3.11
C CYS A 17 8.88 -7.53 -4.04
N PHE A 18 8.82 -6.20 -3.89
CA PHE A 18 9.62 -5.26 -4.70
C PHE A 18 10.77 -4.60 -3.93
N THR A 19 10.75 -4.61 -2.59
CA THR A 19 11.86 -4.10 -1.77
C THR A 19 12.37 -5.17 -0.81
N GLY A 20 13.20 -6.07 -1.35
CA GLY A 20 14.32 -6.73 -0.68
C GLY A 20 14.10 -7.33 0.71
N GLU A 21 13.82 -8.63 0.76
CA GLU A 21 14.70 -9.67 1.32
C GLU A 21 14.10 -11.06 0.99
N ASN A 22 14.69 -11.77 0.00
CA ASN A 22 14.54 -13.20 -0.34
C ASN A 22 13.42 -13.76 -1.26
N GLN A 23 12.59 -12.99 -1.98
CA GLN A 23 11.71 -13.59 -3.00
C GLN A 23 11.46 -12.72 -4.23
N THR A 24 12.10 -13.09 -5.35
CA THR A 24 11.84 -12.51 -6.68
C THR A 24 10.51 -12.99 -7.23
N ILE A 25 9.64 -12.08 -7.69
CA ILE A 25 8.41 -12.45 -8.40
C ILE A 25 8.76 -13.20 -9.69
N LYS A 26 8.26 -14.44 -9.83
CA LYS A 26 8.44 -15.29 -11.03
C LYS A 26 7.92 -14.58 -12.27
N TRP A 27 8.56 -14.83 -13.41
CA TRP A 27 8.19 -14.24 -14.70
C TRP A 27 6.71 -14.43 -15.06
N ALA A 28 6.17 -15.64 -14.91
CA ALA A 28 4.76 -15.93 -15.14
C ALA A 28 3.81 -15.03 -14.32
N MET A 29 4.18 -14.71 -13.07
CA MET A 29 3.39 -13.81 -12.24
C MET A 29 3.47 -12.36 -12.72
N ARG A 30 4.62 -11.92 -13.24
CA ARG A 30 4.75 -10.57 -13.82
C ARG A 30 3.87 -10.39 -15.05
N LEU A 31 3.81 -11.42 -15.91
CA LEU A 31 2.90 -11.46 -17.05
C LEU A 31 1.43 -11.45 -16.60
N ARG A 32 1.10 -12.17 -15.53
CA ARG A 32 -0.24 -12.17 -14.95
C ARG A 32 -0.64 -10.80 -14.43
N VAL A 33 0.24 -10.13 -13.69
CA VAL A 33 0.03 -8.74 -13.23
C VAL A 33 -0.26 -7.82 -14.42
N ALA A 34 0.58 -7.84 -15.46
CA ALA A 34 0.40 -6.99 -16.62
C ALA A 34 -0.98 -7.18 -17.27
N LEU A 35 -1.41 -8.43 -17.44
CA LEU A 35 -2.73 -8.74 -18.02
C LEU A 35 -3.88 -8.26 -17.14
N TYR A 36 -3.86 -8.61 -15.84
CA TYR A 36 -4.94 -8.24 -14.92
C TYR A 36 -5.14 -6.72 -14.84
N ILE A 37 -4.05 -5.95 -14.81
CA ILE A 37 -4.14 -4.50 -14.84
C ILE A 37 -4.69 -4.00 -16.17
N ALA A 38 -4.26 -4.56 -17.31
CA ALA A 38 -4.80 -4.19 -18.62
C ALA A 38 -6.32 -4.47 -18.72
N GLU A 39 -6.78 -5.61 -18.20
CA GLU A 39 -8.20 -5.98 -18.16
C GLU A 39 -9.00 -5.06 -17.24
N ALA A 40 -8.47 -4.73 -16.06
CA ALA A 40 -9.10 -3.78 -15.14
C ALA A 40 -9.26 -2.39 -15.76
N LEU A 41 -8.23 -1.91 -16.48
CA LEU A 41 -8.29 -0.63 -17.20
C LEU A 41 -9.29 -0.66 -18.36
N ASP A 42 -9.35 -1.76 -19.13
CA ASP A 42 -10.34 -1.90 -20.22
C ASP A 42 -11.77 -1.96 -19.69
N TYR A 43 -11.99 -2.68 -18.60
CA TYR A 43 -13.27 -2.73 -17.90
C TYR A 43 -13.70 -1.35 -17.40
N CYS A 44 -12.81 -0.62 -16.71
CA CYS A 44 -13.10 0.74 -16.24
C CYS A 44 -13.52 1.66 -17.39
N ARG A 45 -12.81 1.57 -18.52
CA ARG A 45 -13.15 2.32 -19.72
C ARG A 45 -14.51 1.93 -20.30
N ALA A 46 -14.81 0.63 -20.38
CA ALA A 46 -16.04 0.11 -20.97
C ALA A 46 -17.28 0.50 -20.16
N GLU A 47 -17.19 0.45 -18.84
CA GLU A 47 -18.27 0.81 -17.91
C GLU A 47 -18.38 2.33 -17.66
N GLY A 48 -17.49 3.13 -18.25
CA GLY A 48 -17.49 4.59 -18.08
C GLY A 48 -17.07 5.04 -16.68
N HIS A 49 -16.29 4.23 -15.97
CA HIS A 49 -15.70 4.61 -14.69
C HIS A 49 -14.67 5.74 -14.85
N PRO A 50 -14.37 6.48 -13.76
CA PRO A 50 -13.34 7.50 -13.77
C PRO A 50 -11.96 6.94 -14.17
N LEU A 51 -11.09 7.79 -14.68
CA LEU A 51 -9.75 7.36 -15.11
C LEU A 51 -8.82 7.19 -13.91
N TYR A 52 -7.90 6.24 -14.01
CA TYR A 52 -6.91 5.97 -12.97
C TYR A 52 -5.80 7.03 -13.00
N ASN A 53 -5.65 7.79 -11.92
CA ASN A 53 -4.53 8.67 -11.68
C ASN A 53 -3.47 7.92 -10.86
N ASP A 54 -2.22 7.92 -11.29
CA ASP A 54 -1.09 7.26 -10.59
C ASP A 54 -1.04 5.72 -10.71
N LEU A 55 -1.07 5.21 -11.94
CA LEU A 55 -0.78 3.79 -12.18
C LEU A 55 0.73 3.53 -12.06
N SER A 56 1.14 2.83 -11.00
CA SER A 56 2.53 2.39 -10.77
C SER A 56 2.58 0.93 -10.32
N ALA A 57 3.75 0.29 -10.40
CA ALA A 57 3.97 -1.07 -9.87
C ALA A 57 3.64 -1.18 -8.38
N TYR A 58 3.82 -0.09 -7.63
CA TYR A 58 3.50 0.03 -6.21
C TYR A 58 1.99 0.14 -5.94
N GLY A 59 1.19 0.47 -6.98
CA GLY A 59 -0.27 0.52 -6.91
C GLY A 59 -0.97 -0.81 -7.26
N VAL A 60 -0.21 -1.84 -7.66
CA VAL A 60 -0.73 -3.18 -7.91
C VAL A 60 -0.83 -3.95 -6.60
N LEU A 61 -2.00 -4.53 -6.38
CA LEU A 61 -2.34 -5.31 -5.21
C LEU A 61 -2.51 -6.81 -5.60
N PHE A 62 -2.52 -7.76 -4.67
CA PHE A 62 -2.84 -9.21 -4.79
C PHE A 62 -3.82 -9.76 -3.70
N ASP A 63 -4.86 -10.50 -4.06
CA ASP A 63 -5.78 -11.00 -3.02
C ASP A 63 -5.24 -12.16 -2.16
N GLU A 64 -6.09 -12.75 -1.33
CA GLU A 64 -5.77 -13.91 -0.49
C GLU A 64 -5.29 -15.15 -1.27
N ASN A 65 -5.64 -15.25 -2.56
CA ASN A 65 -5.18 -16.29 -3.46
C ASN A 65 -3.94 -15.87 -4.26
N GLY A 66 -3.45 -14.65 -4.02
CA GLY A 66 -2.35 -14.03 -4.71
C GLY A 66 -2.72 -13.42 -6.06
N ASP A 67 -4.00 -13.29 -6.42
CA ASP A 67 -4.39 -12.80 -7.74
C ASP A 67 -4.28 -11.27 -7.82
N PRO A 68 -3.66 -10.69 -8.88
CA PRO A 68 -3.43 -9.25 -8.98
C PRO A 68 -4.75 -8.46 -9.03
N ARG A 69 -4.80 -7.31 -8.37
CA ARG A 69 -5.93 -6.39 -8.36
C ARG A 69 -5.48 -4.94 -8.47
N LEU A 70 -6.34 -4.13 -9.06
CA LEU A 70 -6.14 -2.69 -9.20
C LEU A 70 -6.95 -1.95 -8.12
N SER A 71 -6.28 -1.09 -7.35
CA SER A 71 -6.89 -0.36 -6.23
C SER A 71 -7.93 0.67 -6.67
N CYS A 72 -9.14 0.68 -6.12
CA CYS A 72 -10.12 1.71 -6.50
C CYS A 72 -9.74 3.15 -6.08
N PHE A 73 -8.73 3.32 -5.21
CA PHE A 73 -8.31 4.63 -4.70
C PHE A 73 -7.61 5.51 -5.74
N GLY A 74 -7.05 4.93 -6.81
CA GLY A 74 -6.48 5.70 -7.92
C GLY A 74 -7.52 6.21 -8.91
N LEU A 75 -8.78 5.76 -8.84
CA LEU A 75 -9.85 6.26 -9.70
C LEU A 75 -10.19 7.70 -9.29
N MET A 76 -9.86 8.67 -10.15
CA MET A 76 -10.19 10.07 -9.91
C MET A 76 -11.33 10.51 -10.81
N GLU A 77 -12.40 11.03 -10.20
CA GLU A 77 -13.38 11.82 -10.92
C GLU A 77 -12.66 12.97 -11.62
N ASN A 78 -13.00 13.20 -12.89
CA ASN A 78 -12.39 14.23 -13.73
C ASN A 78 -12.90 15.64 -13.32
N THR A 79 -12.77 15.97 -12.04
CA THR A 79 -12.99 17.31 -11.51
C THR A 79 -11.83 18.18 -11.94
N ARG A 80 -12.14 19.34 -12.52
CA ARG A 80 -11.19 20.33 -13.05
C ARG A 80 -10.14 20.84 -12.03
N ASP A 81 -10.27 20.44 -10.77
CA ASP A 81 -9.41 20.83 -9.64
C ASP A 81 -8.42 19.72 -9.20
N GLY A 82 -8.42 18.56 -9.87
CA GLY A 82 -7.47 17.49 -9.58
C GLY A 82 -6.08 17.81 -10.12
N VAL A 83 -5.19 18.32 -9.26
CA VAL A 83 -3.76 18.42 -9.56
C VAL A 83 -3.17 17.00 -9.56
N GLY A 84 -3.28 16.31 -10.69
CA GLY A 84 -2.59 15.04 -10.92
C GLY A 84 -1.11 15.29 -11.15
N MET A 85 -0.27 14.66 -10.32
CA MET A 85 1.18 14.62 -10.50
C MET A 85 1.55 13.63 -11.62
N LEU A 86 1.15 13.94 -12.85
CA LEU A 86 1.73 13.31 -14.04
C LEU A 86 2.63 14.35 -14.69
N GLU A 87 3.94 14.13 -14.62
CA GLU A 87 5.02 15.04 -15.02
C GLU A 87 5.00 15.48 -16.51
N TYR A 88 3.99 15.11 -17.30
CA TYR A 88 3.94 15.36 -18.73
C TYR A 88 2.61 15.90 -19.27
N ASN A 89 1.62 16.19 -18.41
CA ASN A 89 0.45 16.94 -18.84
C ASN A 89 0.52 18.37 -18.30
N ARG A 90 0.91 19.32 -19.16
CA ARG A 90 0.99 20.77 -18.83
C ARG A 90 -0.31 21.35 -18.27
N ASN A 91 -1.42 20.62 -18.37
CA ASN A 91 -2.76 21.06 -17.98
C ASN A 91 -3.34 20.28 -16.79
N GLY A 92 -2.61 19.32 -16.19
CA GLY A 92 -3.08 18.56 -15.00
C GLY A 92 -4.27 17.61 -15.23
N MET A 93 -4.78 17.48 -16.45
CA MET A 93 -5.93 16.63 -16.76
C MET A 93 -5.51 15.17 -16.99
N ILE A 94 -6.27 14.21 -16.48
CA ILE A 94 -6.05 12.78 -16.75
C ILE A 94 -6.78 12.42 -18.06
N THR A 95 -6.07 11.80 -19.00
CA THR A 95 -6.65 11.33 -20.26
C THR A 95 -6.46 9.82 -20.40
N PRO A 96 -7.27 9.11 -21.20
CA PRO A 96 -7.09 7.68 -21.41
C PRO A 96 -5.66 7.35 -21.89
N GLU A 97 -5.07 8.21 -22.71
CA GLU A 97 -3.73 8.05 -23.25
C GLU A 97 -2.65 8.27 -22.18
N SER A 98 -2.89 9.12 -21.17
CA SER A 98 -1.95 9.26 -20.04
C SER A 98 -1.96 8.01 -19.16
N VAL A 99 -3.10 7.35 -19.00
CA VAL A 99 -3.19 6.06 -18.29
C VAL A 99 -2.39 4.98 -19.03
N VAL A 100 -2.49 4.92 -20.37
CA VAL A 100 -1.69 4.00 -21.18
C VAL A 100 -0.19 4.28 -21.06
N PHE A 101 0.20 5.55 -20.94
CA PHE A 101 1.61 5.90 -20.70
C PHE A 101 2.11 5.37 -19.37
N SER A 102 1.34 5.56 -18.28
CA SER A 102 1.65 4.99 -16.97
C SER A 102 1.65 3.45 -16.97
N PHE A 103 0.82 2.82 -17.81
CA PHE A 103 0.91 1.38 -18.03
C PHE A 103 2.24 0.98 -18.67
N GLY A 104 2.75 1.79 -19.59
CA GLY A 104 4.09 1.61 -20.16
C GLY A 104 5.20 1.64 -19.11
N THR A 105 5.10 2.51 -18.10
CA THR A 105 6.07 2.55 -16.99
C THR A 105 5.96 1.32 -16.09
N LEU A 106 4.73 0.87 -15.80
CA LEU A 106 4.49 -0.38 -15.09
C LEU A 106 5.15 -1.58 -15.80
N LEU A 107 5.04 -1.68 -17.12
CA LEU A 107 5.69 -2.75 -17.88
C LEU A 107 7.22 -2.72 -17.75
N LEU A 108 7.85 -1.54 -17.73
CA LEU A 108 9.29 -1.40 -17.49
C LEU A 108 9.69 -1.88 -16.10
N ASP A 109 8.89 -1.54 -15.10
CA ASP A 109 9.13 -1.94 -13.72
C ASP A 109 9.00 -3.47 -13.57
N LEU A 110 8.03 -4.09 -14.26
CA LEU A 110 7.89 -5.55 -14.31
C LEU A 110 9.06 -6.22 -15.06
N LEU A 111 9.56 -5.65 -16.15
CA LEU A 111 10.70 -6.21 -16.88
C LEU A 111 11.99 -6.16 -16.05
N SER A 112 12.24 -5.02 -15.40
CA SER A 112 13.53 -4.73 -14.74
C SER A 112 13.57 -5.05 -13.26
N GLY A 113 12.40 -5.24 -12.62
CA GLY A 113 12.26 -5.37 -11.17
C GLY A 113 12.60 -4.10 -10.40
N LYS A 114 12.71 -2.94 -11.08
CA LYS A 114 13.12 -1.65 -10.51
C LYS A 114 12.34 -0.52 -11.19
N HIS A 115 12.20 0.61 -10.51
CA HIS A 115 11.61 1.78 -11.15
C HIS A 115 12.60 2.44 -12.14
N ILE A 116 12.28 2.41 -13.44
CA ILE A 116 13.13 3.02 -14.49
C ILE A 116 12.41 4.21 -15.12
N PRO A 117 12.99 5.43 -15.05
CA PRO A 117 12.43 6.60 -15.72
C PRO A 117 12.26 6.36 -17.25
N PRO A 118 11.12 6.71 -17.85
CA PRO A 118 10.80 6.41 -19.26
C PRO A 118 11.88 6.85 -20.26
N ASN A 119 12.47 8.03 -20.03
CA ASN A 119 13.50 8.59 -20.90
C ASN A 119 14.76 7.73 -20.97
N HIS A 120 15.13 7.04 -19.88
CA HIS A 120 16.29 6.14 -19.85
C HIS A 120 15.96 4.77 -20.47
N ALA A 121 14.73 4.30 -20.28
CA ALA A 121 14.30 3.00 -20.81
C ALA A 121 14.10 2.99 -22.33
N LEU A 122 13.61 4.09 -22.92
CA LEU A 122 13.37 4.17 -24.37
C LEU A 122 14.67 4.03 -25.17
N ASP A 123 15.79 4.55 -24.68
CA ASP A 123 17.10 4.40 -25.31
C ASP A 123 17.60 2.95 -25.25
N MET A 124 17.33 2.25 -24.14
CA MET A 124 17.66 0.82 -23.98
C MET A 124 16.81 -0.07 -24.90
N ILE A 125 15.50 0.21 -24.99
CA ILE A 125 14.57 -0.55 -25.85
C ILE A 125 14.93 -0.37 -27.34
N ARG A 126 15.29 0.84 -27.76
CA ARG A 126 15.73 1.13 -29.15
C ARG A 126 17.02 0.40 -29.54
N GLY A 127 17.84 0.01 -28.56
CA GLY A 127 19.08 -0.75 -28.76
C GLY A 127 18.89 -2.20 -29.23
N LYS A 128 17.64 -2.69 -29.34
CA LYS A 128 17.28 -4.08 -29.75
C LYS A 128 17.89 -5.20 -28.89
N ASN A 129 18.49 -4.87 -27.75
CA ASN A 129 18.97 -5.84 -26.79
C ASN A 129 18.24 -5.59 -25.47
N ILE A 130 17.26 -6.45 -25.18
CA ILE A 130 16.43 -6.37 -23.97
C ILE A 130 17.14 -6.91 -22.73
N LEU A 131 18.22 -7.69 -22.87
CA LEU A 131 18.89 -8.36 -21.75
C LEU A 131 19.39 -7.39 -20.65
N PRO A 132 19.93 -6.20 -20.96
CA PRO A 132 20.32 -5.23 -19.93
C PRO A 132 19.14 -4.60 -19.18
N LEU A 133 17.94 -4.66 -19.75
CA LEU A 133 16.71 -4.18 -19.11
C LEU A 133 16.13 -5.22 -18.15
N MET A 134 16.35 -6.52 -18.40
CA MET A 134 15.75 -7.59 -17.62
C MET A 134 16.30 -7.65 -16.20
N ASP A 135 15.40 -7.96 -15.25
CA ASP A 135 15.76 -8.18 -13.86
C ASP A 135 16.77 -9.32 -13.72
N SER A 136 17.94 -9.00 -13.17
CA SER A 136 19.01 -9.96 -12.92
C SER A 136 18.58 -11.10 -11.99
N HIS A 137 17.60 -10.86 -11.10
CA HIS A 137 17.12 -11.89 -10.16
C HIS A 137 16.17 -12.91 -10.80
N LEU A 138 15.77 -12.72 -12.06
CA LEU A 138 15.09 -13.77 -12.81
C LEU A 138 16.06 -14.90 -13.18
N GLU A 139 17.37 -14.66 -13.16
CA GLU A 139 18.43 -15.66 -13.46
C GLU A 139 18.22 -16.38 -14.82
N GLY A 140 17.60 -15.69 -15.78
CA GLY A 140 17.28 -16.25 -17.11
C GLY A 140 16.00 -17.09 -17.16
N ASN A 141 15.21 -17.16 -16.08
CA ASN A 141 13.92 -17.85 -16.02
C ASN A 141 12.79 -17.02 -16.68
N PHE A 142 12.96 -16.68 -17.95
CA PHE A 142 11.96 -16.02 -18.79
C PHE A 142 12.21 -16.36 -20.27
N SER A 143 11.17 -16.34 -21.11
CA SER A 143 11.35 -16.44 -22.57
C SER A 143 11.80 -15.10 -23.15
N THR A 144 12.81 -15.15 -24.01
CA THR A 144 13.31 -13.94 -24.69
C THR A 144 12.25 -13.40 -25.66
N GLU A 145 11.46 -14.29 -26.28
CA GLU A 145 10.36 -13.93 -27.17
C GLU A 145 9.25 -13.19 -26.41
N GLU A 146 8.80 -13.71 -25.28
CA GLU A 146 7.81 -13.05 -24.41
C GLU A 146 8.30 -11.69 -23.91
N ALA A 147 9.53 -11.65 -23.39
CA ALA A 147 10.13 -10.41 -22.90
C ALA A 147 10.28 -9.37 -24.03
N THR A 148 10.53 -9.80 -25.27
CA THR A 148 10.56 -8.93 -26.45
C THR A 148 9.18 -8.33 -26.73
N VAL A 149 8.13 -9.17 -26.72
CA VAL A 149 6.75 -8.70 -26.92
C VAL A 149 6.35 -7.67 -25.86
N VAL A 150 6.67 -7.92 -24.59
CA VAL A 150 6.37 -6.99 -23.48
C VAL A 150 7.18 -5.70 -23.61
N SER A 151 8.47 -5.81 -23.96
CA SER A 151 9.34 -4.64 -24.21
C SER A 151 8.84 -3.77 -25.35
N ASP A 152 8.42 -4.39 -26.46
CA ASP A 152 7.85 -3.68 -27.60
C ASP A 152 6.53 -3.00 -27.21
N LEU A 153 5.66 -3.69 -26.46
CA LEU A 153 4.42 -3.10 -25.95
C LEU A 153 4.70 -1.88 -25.05
N ALA A 154 5.68 -1.97 -24.15
CA ALA A 154 6.11 -0.84 -23.32
C ALA A 154 6.59 0.33 -24.18
N SER A 155 7.35 0.07 -25.24
CA SER A 155 7.79 1.09 -26.20
C SER A 155 6.62 1.83 -26.87
N HIS A 156 5.58 1.10 -27.27
CA HIS A 156 4.39 1.70 -27.89
C HIS A 156 3.56 2.51 -26.87
N CYS A 157 3.45 2.04 -25.62
CA CYS A 157 2.78 2.77 -24.55
C CYS A 157 3.47 4.10 -24.21
N LEU A 158 4.79 4.13 -24.29
CA LEU A 158 5.63 5.27 -23.94
C LEU A 158 5.88 6.25 -25.09
N GLN A 159 5.16 6.14 -26.21
CA GLN A 159 5.27 7.09 -27.31
C GLN A 159 4.91 8.50 -26.87
N TYR A 160 5.68 9.48 -27.37
CA TYR A 160 5.46 10.89 -27.06
C TYR A 160 4.08 11.36 -27.55
N GLU A 161 3.71 10.98 -28.76
CA GLU A 161 2.44 11.32 -29.38
C GLU A 161 1.30 10.42 -28.83
N PRO A 162 0.28 10.98 -28.15
CA PRO A 162 -0.79 10.17 -27.51
C PRO A 162 -1.54 9.25 -28.47
N ARG A 163 -1.71 9.67 -29.73
CA ARG A 163 -2.40 8.92 -30.80
C ARG A 163 -1.64 7.69 -31.30
N GLU A 164 -0.35 7.59 -31.01
CA GLU A 164 0.49 6.45 -31.40
C GLU A 164 0.47 5.36 -30.32
N ARG A 165 -0.13 5.63 -29.17
CA ARG A 165 -0.26 4.69 -28.06
C ARG A 165 -1.39 3.68 -28.34
N PRO A 166 -1.24 2.41 -27.94
CA PRO A 166 -2.25 1.38 -28.11
C PRO A 166 -3.50 1.67 -27.26
N SER A 167 -4.63 1.07 -27.65
CA SER A 167 -5.84 1.08 -26.81
C SER A 167 -5.75 0.04 -25.70
N THR A 168 -6.55 0.19 -24.63
CA THR A 168 -6.64 -0.81 -23.54
C THR A 168 -6.99 -2.22 -24.05
N LYS A 169 -7.80 -2.31 -25.11
CA LYS A 169 -8.10 -3.57 -25.79
C LYS A 169 -6.87 -4.20 -26.45
N ASP A 170 -6.03 -3.38 -27.07
CA ASP A 170 -4.79 -3.85 -27.69
C ASP A 170 -3.79 -4.34 -26.64
N LEU A 171 -3.76 -3.71 -25.45
CA LEU A 171 -2.97 -4.17 -24.31
C LEU A 171 -3.38 -5.60 -23.91
N VAL A 172 -4.67 -5.82 -23.67
CA VAL A 172 -5.23 -7.14 -23.30
C VAL A 172 -4.96 -8.17 -24.40
N ALA A 173 -5.22 -7.83 -25.67
CA ALA A 173 -5.01 -8.72 -26.80
C ALA A 173 -3.53 -9.14 -26.98
N THR A 174 -2.59 -8.25 -26.61
CA THR A 174 -1.15 -8.53 -26.68
C THR A 174 -0.68 -9.39 -25.50
N LEU A 175 -1.23 -9.18 -24.30
CA LEU A 175 -0.77 -9.83 -23.06
C LEU A 175 -1.46 -11.17 -22.77
N ALA A 176 -2.70 -11.37 -23.22
CA ALA A 176 -3.46 -12.59 -22.99
C ALA A 176 -2.78 -13.86 -23.56
N PRO A 177 -2.17 -13.84 -24.77
CA PRO A 177 -1.47 -15.01 -25.30
C PRO A 177 -0.19 -15.38 -24.55
N LEU A 178 0.34 -14.50 -23.69
CA LEU A 178 1.59 -14.74 -22.95
C LEU A 178 1.36 -15.53 -21.65
N GLN A 179 0.11 -15.83 -21.28
CA GLN A 179 -0.23 -16.51 -20.02
C GLN A 179 0.00 -18.03 -20.09
N ASN A 180 1.26 -18.46 -20.07
CA ASN A 180 1.64 -19.86 -20.25
C ASN A 180 1.41 -20.75 -19.00
N GLU A 181 1.26 -20.15 -17.82
CA GLU A 181 0.97 -20.87 -16.56
C GLU A 181 -0.40 -20.48 -15.99
N ALA A 182 -1.39 -20.21 -16.84
CA ALA A 182 -2.72 -19.72 -16.42
C ALA A 182 -3.46 -20.66 -15.44
N ASP A 183 -3.15 -21.95 -15.46
CA ASP A 183 -3.71 -22.98 -14.57
C ASP A 183 -3.01 -23.05 -13.19
N VAL A 184 -1.82 -22.45 -13.07
CA VAL A 184 -1.08 -22.40 -11.81
C VAL A 184 -1.65 -21.29 -10.92
N PRO A 185 -2.12 -21.59 -9.69
CA PRO A 185 -2.66 -20.58 -8.79
C PRO A 185 -1.63 -19.50 -8.42
N SER A 186 -2.07 -18.26 -8.29
CA SER A 186 -1.17 -17.11 -8.10
C SER A 186 -0.33 -17.19 -6.82
N TYR A 187 -0.87 -17.71 -5.71
CA TYR A 187 -0.11 -17.96 -4.49
C TYR A 187 1.10 -18.90 -4.71
N VAL A 188 1.03 -19.84 -5.65
CA VAL A 188 2.14 -20.73 -6.02
C VAL A 188 3.19 -19.98 -6.83
N LEU A 189 2.77 -19.05 -7.69
CA LEU A 189 3.67 -18.23 -8.47
C LEU A 189 4.40 -17.20 -7.61
N LEU A 190 3.73 -16.66 -6.58
CA LEU A 190 4.31 -15.78 -5.57
C LEU A 190 5.17 -16.53 -4.54
N GLY A 191 5.09 -17.86 -4.49
CA GLY A 191 5.84 -18.66 -3.52
C GLY A 191 5.31 -18.51 -2.08
N ILE A 192 4.02 -18.17 -1.94
CA ILE A 192 3.35 -18.06 -0.65
C ILE A 192 3.00 -19.47 -0.17
N PRO A 193 3.51 -19.92 0.99
CA PRO A 193 3.09 -21.18 1.57
C PRO A 193 1.61 -21.09 1.93
N LYS A 194 0.81 -22.07 1.49
CA LYS A 194 -0.60 -22.15 1.86
C LYS A 194 -0.66 -22.22 3.39
N HIS A 195 -1.28 -21.22 4.02
CA HIS A 195 -1.56 -21.26 5.45
C HIS A 195 -2.55 -22.41 5.66
N GLU A 196 -2.05 -23.62 5.93
CA GLU A 196 -2.88 -24.64 6.56
C GLU A 196 -3.28 -24.06 7.92
N GLU A 197 -4.58 -23.86 8.12
CA GLU A 197 -5.12 -23.60 9.45
C GLU A 197 -4.64 -24.72 10.37
N ALA A 198 -3.59 -24.45 11.14
CA ALA A 198 -3.13 -25.37 12.14
C ALA A 198 -4.28 -25.58 13.15
N PRO A 199 -4.51 -26.81 13.62
CA PRO A 199 -5.55 -27.06 14.62
C PRO A 199 -5.37 -26.12 15.82
N PRO A 200 -6.46 -25.65 16.44
CA PRO A 200 -6.42 -24.60 17.44
C PRO A 200 -5.50 -25.03 18.58
N LYS A 201 -4.33 -24.41 18.66
CA LYS A 201 -3.48 -24.51 19.84
C LYS A 201 -4.22 -23.78 20.98
N PRO A 202 -4.12 -24.25 22.23
CA PRO A 202 -4.66 -23.53 23.38
C PRO A 202 -4.10 -22.10 23.36
N GLN A 203 -4.97 -21.11 23.19
CA GLN A 203 -4.55 -19.73 23.08
C GLN A 203 -3.90 -19.30 24.41
N PRO A 204 -2.67 -18.76 24.40
CA PRO A 204 -2.13 -18.08 25.58
C PRO A 204 -3.07 -16.92 25.97
N PRO A 205 -3.07 -16.49 27.24
CA PRO A 205 -3.88 -15.37 27.67
C PRO A 205 -3.58 -14.14 26.79
N LEU A 206 -4.63 -13.57 26.19
CA LEU A 206 -4.54 -12.38 25.34
C LEU A 206 -3.85 -11.24 26.10
N SER A 207 -3.05 -10.43 25.40
CA SER A 207 -2.53 -9.20 25.97
C SER A 207 -3.68 -8.25 26.31
N PRO A 208 -3.52 -7.29 27.26
CA PRO A 208 -4.56 -6.33 27.57
C PRO A 208 -5.07 -5.56 26.34
N MET A 209 -4.17 -5.28 25.37
CA MET A 209 -4.53 -4.61 24.13
C MET A 209 -5.31 -5.53 23.18
N ALA A 210 -4.85 -6.78 22.98
CA ALA A 210 -5.57 -7.77 22.18
C ALA A 210 -6.98 -8.04 22.70
N ASP A 211 -7.08 -8.19 24.02
CA ASP A 211 -8.32 -8.45 24.73
C ASP A 211 -9.31 -7.27 24.58
N ALA A 212 -8.82 -6.02 24.75
CA ALA A 212 -9.62 -4.82 24.52
C ALA A 212 -10.09 -4.68 23.06
N CYS A 213 -9.20 -4.94 22.08
CA CYS A 213 -9.52 -4.86 20.66
C CYS A 213 -10.52 -5.93 20.23
N SER A 214 -10.37 -7.17 20.73
CA SER A 214 -11.29 -8.28 20.43
C SER A 214 -12.73 -8.00 20.86
N ARG A 215 -12.91 -7.24 21.95
CA ARG A 215 -14.21 -6.80 22.45
C ARG A 215 -14.66 -5.44 21.92
N MET A 216 -13.82 -4.78 21.11
CA MET A 216 -14.02 -3.41 20.66
C MET A 216 -14.24 -2.43 21.83
N ASP A 217 -13.58 -2.66 22.96
CA ASP A 217 -13.66 -1.80 24.13
C ASP A 217 -12.78 -0.56 23.93
N LEU A 218 -13.34 0.44 23.23
CA LEU A 218 -12.64 1.69 22.92
C LEU A 218 -12.20 2.45 24.19
N THR A 219 -12.85 2.23 25.33
CA THR A 219 -12.46 2.86 26.60
C THR A 219 -11.22 2.19 27.17
N ALA A 220 -11.14 0.86 27.14
CA ALA A 220 -9.94 0.14 27.54
C ALA A 220 -8.76 0.45 26.60
N ILE A 221 -8.98 0.49 25.28
CA ILE A 221 -7.96 0.89 24.31
C ILE A 221 -7.45 2.31 24.59
N HIS A 222 -8.36 3.26 24.86
CA HIS A 222 -7.99 4.63 25.24
C HIS A 222 -7.07 4.67 26.46
N GLN A 223 -7.43 3.95 27.52
CA GLN A 223 -6.61 3.87 28.74
C GLN A 223 -5.22 3.31 28.46
N ILE A 224 -5.13 2.24 27.66
CA ILE A 224 -3.86 1.63 27.27
C ILE A 224 -2.99 2.65 26.50
N LEU A 225 -3.55 3.34 25.50
CA LEU A 225 -2.83 4.36 24.71
C LEU A 225 -2.40 5.60 25.52
N VAL A 226 -3.13 5.94 26.57
CA VAL A 226 -2.74 6.99 27.52
C VAL A 226 -1.54 6.53 28.36
N MET A 227 -1.52 5.27 28.80
CA MET A 227 -0.48 4.70 29.67
C MET A 227 0.82 4.33 28.95
N THR A 228 0.76 3.97 27.67
CA THR A 228 1.94 3.65 26.85
C THR A 228 2.75 4.90 26.46
N HIS A 229 2.17 6.10 26.57
CA HIS A 229 2.79 7.38 26.19
C HIS A 229 3.32 7.34 24.74
N TYR A 230 4.59 7.69 24.52
CA TYR A 230 5.27 7.62 23.22
C TYR A 230 6.43 6.62 23.28
N ARG A 231 6.38 5.65 24.20
CA ARG A 231 7.45 4.64 24.36
C ARG A 231 7.71 3.82 23.10
N ASP A 232 6.73 3.77 22.20
CA ASP A 232 6.83 3.06 20.93
C ASP A 232 7.38 3.93 19.79
N ASP A 233 7.60 5.23 20.01
CA ASP A 233 8.21 6.16 19.04
C ASP A 233 9.76 6.22 19.17
N GLU A 234 10.37 5.43 20.08
CA GLU A 234 11.83 5.41 20.30
C GLU A 234 12.56 4.76 19.11
N GLY A 235 12.91 5.58 18.12
CA GLY A 235 13.68 5.20 16.93
C GLY A 235 13.47 6.12 15.72
N THR A 236 12.40 6.91 15.70
CA THR A 236 12.01 7.78 14.56
C THR A 236 12.25 9.27 14.79
N ASN A 237 12.80 9.68 15.94
CA ASN A 237 13.03 11.09 16.29
C ASN A 237 14.45 11.31 16.85
N GLU A 238 15.47 11.11 16.04
CA GLU A 238 16.72 11.84 16.25
C GLU A 238 16.55 13.26 15.70
N LEU A 239 16.25 14.20 16.59
CA LEU A 239 16.37 15.62 16.29
C LEU A 239 17.85 15.92 16.05
N SER A 240 18.25 16.05 14.78
CA SER A 240 19.54 16.64 14.46
C SER A 240 19.56 18.07 15.04
N PHE A 241 20.70 18.46 15.64
CA PHE A 241 20.84 19.68 16.44
C PHE A 241 20.79 20.98 15.62
N GLN A 242 20.15 20.98 14.45
CA GLN A 242 20.03 22.13 13.56
C GLN A 242 18.55 22.45 13.31
N GLU A 243 18.16 23.63 13.83
CA GLU A 243 17.00 24.45 13.44
C GLU A 243 15.66 24.22 14.17
N TRP A 244 15.60 24.78 15.39
CA TRP A 244 14.35 25.02 16.13
C TRP A 244 13.54 26.18 15.53
N THR A 245 12.88 25.94 14.40
CA THR A 245 12.02 26.93 13.72
C THR A 245 10.73 27.20 14.52
N GLN A 246 10.08 28.34 14.27
CA GLN A 246 8.77 28.66 14.87
C GLN A 246 7.71 27.60 14.49
N GLN A 247 7.73 27.15 13.24
CA GLN A 247 6.87 26.09 12.73
C GLN A 247 7.02 24.77 13.52
N MET A 248 8.25 24.40 13.89
CA MET A 248 8.52 23.23 14.72
C MET A 248 7.92 23.37 16.13
N ARG A 249 7.98 24.58 16.72
CA ARG A 249 7.33 24.87 18.01
C ARG A 249 5.82 24.72 17.93
N ASP A 250 5.21 25.35 16.92
CA ASP A 250 3.77 25.34 16.74
C ASP A 250 3.22 23.92 16.54
N MET A 251 3.97 23.08 15.81
CA MET A 251 3.68 21.66 15.64
C MET A 251 3.76 20.88 16.94
N LEU A 252 4.87 21.00 17.69
CA LEU A 252 5.02 20.32 18.98
C LEU A 252 3.95 20.76 19.98
N ASP A 253 3.53 22.03 19.93
CA ASP A 253 2.45 22.54 20.77
C ASP A 253 1.07 22.04 20.29
N ALA A 254 0.85 21.84 19.00
CA ALA A 254 -0.35 21.16 18.48
C ALA A 254 -0.44 19.72 18.99
N ARG A 255 0.66 18.96 18.94
CA ARG A 255 0.74 17.61 19.51
C ARG A 255 0.42 17.59 21.01
N LYS A 256 1.00 18.50 21.79
CA LYS A 256 0.72 18.61 23.23
C LYS A 256 -0.75 18.92 23.52
N ARG A 257 -1.35 19.86 22.77
CA ARG A 257 -2.79 20.17 22.91
C ARG A 257 -3.65 18.95 22.56
N GLY A 258 -3.28 18.23 21.50
CA GLY A 258 -3.94 16.97 21.11
C GLY A 258 -3.86 15.93 22.21
N ASP A 259 -2.69 15.74 22.83
CA ASP A 259 -2.50 14.78 23.93
C ASP A 259 -3.28 15.14 25.19
N LEU A 260 -3.41 16.44 25.49
CA LEU A 260 -4.23 16.92 26.60
C LEU A 260 -5.72 16.63 26.32
N ALA A 261 -6.23 17.03 25.16
CA ALA A 261 -7.60 16.78 24.74
C ALA A 261 -7.91 15.28 24.68
N PHE A 262 -6.98 14.47 24.17
CA PHE A 262 -7.07 13.01 24.15
C PHE A 262 -7.24 12.44 25.56
N ARG A 263 -6.40 12.87 26.51
CA ARG A 263 -6.49 12.44 27.92
C ARG A 263 -7.81 12.86 28.57
N ASP A 264 -8.26 14.07 28.28
CA ASP A 264 -9.50 14.65 28.82
C ASP A 264 -10.76 14.11 28.14
N LYS A 265 -10.60 13.18 27.17
CA LYS A 265 -11.66 12.56 26.38
C LYS A 265 -12.45 13.54 25.50
N ASP A 266 -11.84 14.68 25.19
CA ASP A 266 -12.34 15.63 24.22
C ASP A 266 -11.85 15.25 22.82
N PHE A 267 -12.44 14.18 22.28
CA PHE A 267 -11.95 13.52 21.07
C PHE A 267 -12.03 14.40 19.81
N LYS A 268 -13.00 15.32 19.74
CA LYS A 268 -13.11 16.27 18.62
C LYS A 268 -11.97 17.27 18.62
N ASN A 269 -11.70 17.90 19.76
CA ASN A 269 -10.57 18.81 19.87
C ASN A 269 -9.22 18.08 19.71
N ALA A 270 -9.13 16.82 20.16
CA ALA A 270 -7.96 15.99 19.91
C ALA A 270 -7.73 15.74 18.42
N ILE A 271 -8.78 15.42 17.65
CA ILE A 271 -8.71 15.27 16.19
C ILE A 271 -8.18 16.55 15.53
N ASP A 272 -8.73 17.71 15.89
CA ASP A 272 -8.33 18.99 15.29
C ASP A 272 -6.86 19.30 15.57
N CYS A 273 -6.41 19.08 16.82
CA CYS A 273 -5.03 19.32 17.22
C CYS A 273 -4.05 18.34 16.56
N TYR A 274 -4.40 17.06 16.47
CA TYR A 274 -3.58 16.07 15.78
C TYR A 274 -3.55 16.30 14.26
N SER A 275 -4.63 16.81 13.67
CA SER A 275 -4.65 17.19 12.25
C SER A 275 -3.73 18.36 11.95
N GLN A 276 -3.73 19.39 12.81
CA GLN A 276 -2.73 20.47 12.74
C GLN A 276 -1.29 19.96 12.84
N PHE A 277 -1.03 18.91 13.62
CA PHE A 277 0.30 18.30 13.69
C PHE A 277 0.67 17.60 12.36
N VAL A 278 -0.26 16.81 11.81
CA VAL A 278 -0.04 16.00 10.60
C VAL A 278 0.08 16.87 9.35
N ASP A 279 -0.79 17.87 9.17
CA ASP A 279 -0.88 18.68 7.94
C ASP A 279 0.38 19.52 7.67
N VAL A 280 1.14 19.84 8.72
CA VAL A 280 2.37 20.63 8.62
C VAL A 280 3.54 19.79 8.06
N GLY A 281 3.44 18.45 8.05
CA GLY A 281 4.26 17.54 7.25
C GLY A 281 5.73 17.34 7.64
N ASN A 282 6.31 18.19 8.50
CA ASN A 282 7.74 18.15 8.82
C ASN A 282 8.14 17.08 9.86
N MET A 283 7.20 16.55 10.64
CA MET A 283 7.45 15.44 11.58
C MET A 283 6.33 14.42 11.49
N VAL A 284 6.71 13.16 11.60
CA VAL A 284 5.79 12.03 11.50
C VAL A 284 5.84 11.23 12.79
N SER A 285 4.68 10.91 13.38
CA SER A 285 4.59 10.14 14.62
C SER A 285 3.51 9.07 14.48
N PRO A 286 3.88 7.77 14.55
CA PRO A 286 2.91 6.68 14.46
C PRO A 286 1.93 6.71 15.64
N THR A 287 2.38 7.12 16.83
CA THR A 287 1.50 7.32 17.99
C THR A 287 0.44 8.40 17.77
N VAL A 288 0.78 9.52 17.12
CA VAL A 288 -0.22 10.56 16.82
C VAL A 288 -1.32 10.00 15.90
N PHE A 289 -0.94 9.25 14.88
CA PHE A 289 -1.90 8.57 14.00
C PHE A 289 -2.75 7.56 14.76
N ALA A 290 -2.17 6.68 15.59
CA ALA A 290 -2.96 5.72 16.36
C ALA A 290 -3.94 6.39 17.34
N ARG A 291 -3.54 7.48 17.99
CA ARG A 291 -4.43 8.24 18.89
C ARG A 291 -5.55 8.95 18.14
N ARG A 292 -5.23 9.59 17.01
CA ARG A 292 -6.24 10.26 16.16
C ARG A 292 -7.20 9.22 15.54
N SER A 293 -6.70 8.05 15.16
CA SER A 293 -7.50 6.90 14.74
C SER A 293 -8.53 6.50 15.82
N LEU A 294 -8.09 6.33 17.06
CA LEU A 294 -9.02 6.01 18.15
C LEU A 294 -10.05 7.12 18.40
N CYS A 295 -9.64 8.40 18.31
CA CYS A 295 -10.60 9.51 18.39
C CYS A 295 -11.67 9.42 17.30
N PHE A 296 -11.28 9.08 16.06
CA PHE A 296 -12.23 8.88 14.97
C PHE A 296 -13.19 7.70 15.27
N LEU A 297 -12.71 6.58 15.82
CA LEU A 297 -13.57 5.46 16.24
C LEU A 297 -14.60 5.87 17.31
N LEU A 298 -14.16 6.70 18.27
CA LEU A 298 -14.99 7.24 19.36
C LEU A 298 -15.97 8.31 18.87
N CYS A 299 -15.68 8.97 17.75
CA CYS A 299 -16.55 9.90 17.04
C CYS A 299 -17.40 9.25 15.94
N ASP A 300 -17.39 7.91 15.84
CA ASP A 300 -18.12 7.12 14.84
C ASP A 300 -17.73 7.43 13.38
N GLN A 301 -16.44 7.62 13.14
CA GLN A 301 -15.84 7.86 11.82
C GLN A 301 -14.84 6.74 11.46
N PRO A 302 -15.31 5.50 11.25
CA PRO A 302 -14.43 4.34 11.11
C PRO A 302 -13.54 4.38 9.85
N ASP A 303 -13.97 4.99 8.75
CA ASP A 303 -13.12 5.17 7.55
C ASP A 303 -11.90 6.05 7.82
N SER A 304 -12.10 7.17 8.52
CA SER A 304 -11.01 8.07 8.92
C SER A 304 -10.08 7.39 9.91
N ALA A 305 -10.64 6.59 10.83
CA ALA A 305 -9.86 5.81 11.78
C ALA A 305 -8.96 4.79 11.07
N LEU A 306 -9.50 4.07 10.08
CA LEU A 306 -8.74 3.08 9.33
C LEU A 306 -7.57 3.74 8.58
N ARG A 307 -7.81 4.86 7.90
CA ARG A 307 -6.75 5.62 7.21
C ARG A 307 -5.60 6.00 8.13
N ASP A 308 -5.91 6.50 9.33
CA ASP A 308 -4.88 6.84 10.30
C ASP A 308 -4.13 5.61 10.83
N ALA A 309 -4.84 4.51 11.11
CA ALA A 309 -4.21 3.29 11.58
C ALA A 309 -3.26 2.68 10.52
N MET A 310 -3.59 2.85 9.25
CA MET A 310 -2.71 2.48 8.12
C MET A 310 -1.52 3.41 7.98
N GLN A 311 -1.71 4.72 8.13
CA GLN A 311 -0.60 5.66 8.11
C GLN A 311 0.38 5.37 9.25
N ALA A 312 -0.10 4.97 10.43
CA ALA A 312 0.75 4.52 11.52
C ALA A 312 1.60 3.31 11.14
N GLN A 313 1.04 2.33 10.42
CA GLN A 313 1.77 1.17 9.90
C GLN A 313 2.82 1.59 8.86
N CYS A 314 2.50 2.49 7.93
CA CYS A 314 3.47 2.97 6.94
C CYS A 314 4.70 3.60 7.59
N VAL A 315 4.51 4.26 8.74
CA VAL A 315 5.59 4.91 9.50
C VAL A 315 6.37 3.90 10.34
N TYR A 316 5.69 2.91 10.91
CA TYR A 316 6.32 1.84 11.67
C TYR A 316 5.69 0.47 11.33
N PRO A 317 6.25 -0.24 10.32
CA PRO A 317 5.64 -1.46 9.77
C PRO A 317 5.48 -2.62 10.75
N ASP A 318 6.37 -2.75 11.72
CA ASP A 318 6.35 -3.83 12.72
C ASP A 318 5.59 -3.43 14.01
N TRP A 319 4.83 -2.34 14.00
CA TRP A 319 4.16 -1.84 15.21
C TRP A 319 2.79 -2.47 15.43
N SER A 320 2.69 -3.38 16.40
CA SER A 320 1.46 -4.10 16.74
C SER A 320 0.24 -3.19 16.99
N THR A 321 0.42 -2.01 17.59
CA THR A 321 -0.68 -1.07 17.85
C THR A 321 -1.34 -0.57 16.58
N ALA A 322 -0.61 -0.41 15.48
CA ALA A 322 -1.20 0.00 14.20
C ALA A 322 -2.20 -1.05 13.71
N PHE A 323 -1.81 -2.33 13.74
CA PHE A 323 -2.68 -3.45 13.37
C PHE A 323 -3.87 -3.62 14.31
N TYR A 324 -3.68 -3.43 15.62
CA TYR A 324 -4.80 -3.40 16.57
C TYR A 324 -5.83 -2.31 16.23
N MET A 325 -5.38 -1.09 15.88
CA MET A 325 -6.29 -0.01 15.51
C MET A 325 -7.02 -0.31 14.19
N GLN A 326 -6.33 -0.92 13.21
CA GLN A 326 -6.96 -1.38 11.96
C GLN A 326 -8.04 -2.42 12.24
N SER A 327 -7.75 -3.42 13.07
CA SER A 327 -8.71 -4.47 13.47
C SER A 327 -10.01 -3.88 13.99
N VAL A 328 -9.94 -2.90 14.90
CA VAL A 328 -11.13 -2.28 15.50
C VAL A 328 -11.89 -1.41 14.49
N ALA A 329 -11.17 -0.70 13.61
CA ALA A 329 -11.80 0.09 12.55
C ALA A 329 -12.53 -0.78 11.53
N LEU A 330 -11.91 -1.89 11.08
CA LEU A 330 -12.51 -2.86 10.17
C LEU A 330 -13.73 -3.55 10.80
N ALA A 331 -13.65 -3.90 12.09
CA ALA A 331 -14.78 -4.48 12.81
C ALA A 331 -15.99 -3.51 12.85
N LYS A 332 -15.73 -2.20 12.99
CA LYS A 332 -16.76 -1.16 12.90
C LYS A 332 -17.32 -0.96 11.48
N LEU A 333 -16.57 -1.34 10.45
CA LEU A 333 -17.00 -1.33 9.05
C LEU A 333 -17.71 -2.64 8.63
N GLU A 334 -18.01 -3.53 9.58
CA GLU A 334 -18.61 -4.86 9.33
C GLU A 334 -17.71 -5.81 8.52
N MET A 335 -16.40 -5.51 8.46
CA MET A 335 -15.39 -6.31 7.76
C MET A 335 -14.75 -7.32 8.72
N HIS A 336 -15.54 -8.30 9.14
CA HIS A 336 -15.22 -9.16 10.28
C HIS A 336 -14.02 -10.10 10.08
N LYS A 337 -13.81 -10.61 8.85
CA LYS A 337 -12.68 -11.51 8.54
C LYS A 337 -11.35 -10.77 8.69
N ASP A 338 -11.32 -9.56 8.14
CA ASP A 338 -10.22 -8.62 8.08
C ASP A 338 -9.83 -8.14 9.47
N ALA A 339 -10.86 -7.83 10.26
CA ALA A 339 -10.69 -7.47 11.64
C ALA A 339 -10.00 -8.59 12.42
N ALA A 340 -10.36 -9.85 12.16
CA ALA A 340 -9.76 -11.02 12.79
C ALA A 340 -8.32 -11.26 12.31
N ASP A 341 -8.06 -11.10 11.01
CA ASP A 341 -6.72 -11.23 10.42
C ASP A 341 -5.76 -10.17 11.00
N MET A 342 -6.18 -8.91 11.06
CA MET A 342 -5.40 -7.83 11.68
C MET A 342 -5.17 -8.04 13.18
N LEU A 343 -6.16 -8.59 13.90
CA LEU A 343 -6.03 -8.91 15.33
C LEU A 343 -5.00 -10.03 15.56
N SER A 344 -5.00 -11.04 14.69
CA SER A 344 -4.04 -12.15 14.72
C SER A 344 -2.63 -11.66 14.44
N GLU A 345 -2.44 -10.83 13.40
CA GLU A 345 -1.14 -10.26 13.04
C GLU A 345 -0.59 -9.35 14.15
N ALA A 346 -1.44 -8.48 14.72
CA ALA A 346 -1.07 -7.62 15.84
C ALA A 346 -0.55 -8.42 17.05
N SER A 347 -1.23 -9.53 17.36
CA SER A 347 -0.85 -10.44 18.45
C SER A 347 0.50 -11.13 18.17
N ALA A 348 0.75 -11.55 16.93
CA ALA A 348 2.00 -12.17 16.52
C ALA A 348 3.19 -11.19 16.62
N LEU A 349 3.00 -9.95 16.16
CA LEU A 349 4.01 -8.87 16.25
C LEU A 349 4.34 -8.51 17.70
N GLU A 350 3.31 -8.39 18.55
CA GLU A 350 3.50 -8.12 19.98
C GLU A 350 4.29 -9.24 20.67
N GLU A 351 3.98 -10.50 20.37
CA GLU A 351 4.68 -11.65 20.92
C GLU A 351 6.14 -11.72 20.42
N LYS A 352 6.39 -11.40 19.13
CA LYS A 352 7.74 -11.29 18.56
C LYS A 352 8.56 -10.21 19.28
N ARG A 353 7.97 -9.03 19.55
CA ARG A 353 8.62 -7.95 20.31
C ARG A 353 8.96 -8.37 21.73
N LEU A 354 8.03 -9.02 22.43
CA LEU A 354 8.25 -9.52 23.80
C LEU A 354 9.33 -10.61 23.87
N ARG A 355 9.45 -11.47 22.85
CA ARG A 355 10.54 -12.44 22.72
C ARG A 355 11.89 -11.79 22.40
N GLY A 356 11.91 -10.78 21.54
CA GLY A 356 13.12 -10.00 21.22
C GLY A 356 13.67 -9.23 22.42
N CYS A 357 12.81 -8.71 23.30
CA CYS A 357 13.21 -8.11 24.58
C CYS A 357 13.68 -9.14 25.63
N ARG A 358 13.50 -10.45 25.39
CA ARG A 358 13.89 -11.55 26.29
C ARG A 358 15.01 -12.43 25.72
N GLY A 359 15.88 -11.87 24.86
CA GLY A 359 17.15 -12.48 24.44
C GLY A 359 18.24 -12.38 25.53
N PRO A 360 19.24 -13.27 25.52
CA PRO A 360 19.92 -13.83 26.71
C PRO A 360 20.75 -12.86 27.57
#